data_AF-A0A497AAG7-F1
#
_entry.id   AF-A0A497AAG7-F1
#
_cell.length_a   1.000
_cell.length_b   1.000
_cell.length_c   1.000
_cell.angle_alpha   90.00
_cell.angle_beta   90.00
_cell.angle_gamma   90.00
#
_symmetry.space_group_name_H-M   'P 1'
#
loop_
_entity.id
_entity.type
_entity.pdbx_description
1 polymer ?
#
loop_
_entity_poly.entity_id
_entity_poly.type
_entity_poly.pdbx_seq_one_letter_code
_entity_poly.pdbx_strand_id
1 'polypeptide(L)'
;MTVQKEAIEMEEVKKSLFPQSLELKSVAADLANIKIRFGWLIIIAVLVQSVPFALSAPSSFVELKKTLLVLSYVLLLWALSRNLQSWGMRILLMGTLFNFVAIVANGSLMPVSPEARLWAGKPALGESGFGKVLPEGTGILLPIDQTNLWLLTDIIPINTVHAVLSIGDVLIALGLLIFIVAKAMLPHKIDENQMIT
;
A
#
# COMPACT_ATOMS: atom_id res chain seq x y z
N MET A 1 -24.68 34.24 -31.90
CA MET A 1 -23.30 33.92 -32.34
C MET A 1 -22.23 34.58 -31.47
N THR A 2 -22.36 35.85 -31.08
CA THR A 2 -21.36 36.59 -30.29
C THR A 2 -21.10 35.99 -28.89
N VAL A 3 -22.17 35.68 -28.13
CA VAL A 3 -22.07 35.10 -26.78
C VAL A 3 -21.38 33.73 -26.77
N GLN A 4 -21.54 32.94 -27.83
CA GLN A 4 -20.97 31.59 -27.92
C GLN A 4 -19.48 31.62 -28.30
N LYS A 5 -19.05 32.64 -29.06
CA LYS A 5 -17.63 32.91 -29.31
C LYS A 5 -16.91 33.36 -28.05
N GLU A 6 -17.50 34.28 -27.28
CA GLU A 6 -16.92 34.78 -26.03
C GLU A 6 -16.75 33.66 -24.97
N ALA A 7 -17.71 32.72 -24.91
CA ALA A 7 -17.60 31.57 -24.01
C ALA A 7 -16.43 30.63 -24.37
N ILE A 8 -16.21 30.38 -25.67
CA ILE A 8 -15.11 29.53 -26.17
C ILE A 8 -13.76 30.21 -25.92
N GLU A 9 -13.66 31.51 -26.20
CA GLU A 9 -12.44 32.30 -25.99
C GLU A 9 -12.04 32.38 -24.50
N MET A 10 -13.03 32.57 -23.62
CA MET A 10 -12.83 32.52 -22.16
C MET A 10 -12.35 31.15 -21.67
N GLU A 11 -12.79 30.07 -22.30
CA GLU A 11 -12.36 28.71 -21.95
C GLU A 11 -10.93 28.41 -22.42
N GLU A 12 -10.54 28.86 -23.61
CA GLU A 12 -9.16 28.77 -24.11
C GLU A 12 -8.18 29.59 -23.27
N VAL A 13 -8.54 30.82 -22.90
CA VAL A 13 -7.73 31.68 -22.03
C VAL A 13 -7.54 31.03 -20.66
N LYS A 14 -8.58 30.40 -20.11
CA LYS A 14 -8.51 29.67 -18.84
C LYS A 14 -7.64 28.42 -18.94
N LYS A 15 -7.67 27.69 -20.06
CA LYS A 15 -6.76 26.56 -20.33
C LYS A 15 -5.30 27.02 -20.45
N SER A 16 -5.05 28.15 -21.11
CA SER A 16 -3.70 28.74 -21.23
C SER A 16 -3.14 29.24 -19.90
N LEU A 17 -3.99 29.80 -19.02
CA LEU A 17 -3.58 30.35 -17.73
C LEU A 17 -3.39 29.28 -16.65
N PHE A 18 -4.07 28.14 -16.75
CA PHE A 18 -4.02 27.07 -15.74
C PHE A 18 -3.77 25.66 -16.31
N PRO A 19 -2.72 25.45 -17.12
CA PRO A 19 -2.44 24.17 -17.77
C PRO A 19 -2.29 23.00 -16.76
N GLN A 20 -1.63 23.25 -15.63
CA GLN A 20 -1.45 22.25 -14.56
C GLN A 20 -2.78 21.77 -13.95
N SER A 21 -3.82 22.62 -13.91
CA SER A 21 -5.13 22.25 -13.36
C SER A 21 -5.92 21.33 -14.29
N LEU A 22 -5.66 21.42 -15.60
CA LEU A 22 -6.22 20.51 -16.59
C LEU A 22 -5.53 19.15 -16.54
N GLU A 23 -4.20 19.14 -16.43
CA GLU A 23 -3.40 17.91 -16.32
C GLU A 23 -3.73 17.11 -15.04
N LEU A 24 -3.93 17.80 -13.92
CA LEU A 24 -4.32 17.13 -12.67
C LEU A 24 -5.72 16.49 -12.77
N LYS A 25 -6.65 17.14 -13.46
CA LYS A 25 -8.00 16.60 -13.68
C LYS A 25 -7.98 15.40 -14.62
N SER A 26 -7.16 15.42 -15.67
CA SER A 26 -7.02 14.28 -16.59
C SER A 26 -6.39 13.09 -15.88
N VAL A 27 -5.30 13.29 -15.13
CA VAL A 27 -4.68 12.23 -14.32
C VAL A 27 -5.68 11.65 -13.31
N ALA A 28 -6.45 12.49 -12.62
CA ALA A 28 -7.46 12.02 -11.68
C ALA A 28 -8.55 11.19 -12.38
N ALA A 29 -8.99 11.59 -13.58
CA ALA A 29 -9.96 10.84 -14.38
C ALA A 29 -9.39 9.50 -14.88
N ASP A 30 -8.12 9.46 -15.26
CA ASP A 30 -7.42 8.25 -15.70
C ASP A 30 -7.28 7.25 -14.55
N LEU A 31 -6.94 7.74 -13.35
CA LEU A 31 -6.91 6.93 -12.13
C LEU A 31 -8.29 6.39 -11.75
N ALA A 32 -9.35 7.19 -11.91
CA ALA A 32 -10.73 6.76 -11.64
C ALA A 32 -11.20 5.65 -12.60
N ASN A 33 -10.66 5.60 -13.81
CA ASN A 33 -10.99 4.58 -14.81
C ASN A 33 -10.15 3.29 -14.71
N ILE A 34 -9.26 3.18 -13.72
CA ILE A 34 -8.48 1.96 -13.51
C ILE A 34 -9.41 0.82 -13.09
N LYS A 35 -9.60 -0.14 -14.00
CA LYS A 35 -10.31 -1.39 -13.72
C LYS A 35 -9.36 -2.39 -13.05
N ILE A 36 -9.45 -2.50 -11.72
CA ILE A 36 -8.80 -3.56 -10.95
C ILE A 36 -9.80 -4.67 -10.69
N ARG A 37 -9.50 -5.89 -11.15
CA ARG A 37 -10.36 -7.05 -10.90
C ARG A 37 -10.37 -7.35 -9.41
N PHE A 38 -11.55 -7.34 -8.79
CA PHE A 38 -11.70 -7.48 -7.33
C PHE A 38 -10.96 -6.41 -6.51
N GLY A 39 -10.82 -5.18 -7.01
CA GLY A 39 -10.15 -4.10 -6.27
C GLY A 39 -10.76 -3.82 -4.89
N TRP A 40 -12.07 -3.99 -4.74
CA TRP A 40 -12.75 -3.87 -3.45
C TRP A 40 -12.29 -4.93 -2.42
N LEU A 41 -11.92 -6.14 -2.85
CA LEU A 41 -11.37 -7.17 -1.96
C LEU A 41 -9.96 -6.82 -1.48
N ILE A 42 -9.16 -6.13 -2.29
CA ILE A 42 -7.85 -5.61 -1.88
C ILE A 42 -8.05 -4.59 -0.75
N ILE A 43 -8.99 -3.66 -0.91
CA ILE A 43 -9.30 -2.65 0.11
C ILE A 43 -9.78 -3.32 1.40
N ILE A 44 -10.74 -4.26 1.32
CA ILE A 44 -11.23 -4.99 2.49
C ILE A 44 -10.08 -5.75 3.17
N ALA A 45 -9.26 -6.46 2.41
CA ALA A 45 -8.14 -7.20 2.98
C ALA A 45 -7.17 -6.29 3.74
N VAL A 46 -6.81 -5.13 3.18
CA VAL A 46 -5.95 -4.16 3.85
C VAL A 46 -6.62 -3.58 5.11
N LEU A 47 -7.92 -3.25 5.05
CA LEU A 47 -8.64 -2.76 6.23
C LEU A 47 -8.67 -3.80 7.35
N VAL A 48 -8.89 -5.07 7.03
CA VAL A 48 -8.87 -6.18 8.00
C VAL A 48 -7.48 -6.37 8.61
N GLN A 49 -6.38 -5.97 7.95
CA GLN A 49 -5.05 -5.98 8.56
C GLN A 49 -4.91 -4.91 9.65
N SER A 50 -5.51 -3.73 9.45
CA SER A 50 -5.38 -2.57 10.35
C SER A 50 -6.37 -2.57 11.53
N VAL A 51 -7.58 -3.09 11.34
CA VAL A 51 -8.70 -3.00 12.32
C VAL A 51 -8.47 -3.82 13.60
N PRO A 52 -7.98 -5.07 13.58
CA PRO A 52 -7.86 -5.90 14.78
C PRO A 52 -6.94 -5.29 15.85
N PHE A 53 -6.06 -4.37 15.47
CA PHE A 53 -5.02 -3.83 16.33
C PHE A 53 -5.26 -2.40 16.81
N ALA A 54 -6.17 -1.67 16.16
CA ALA A 54 -6.66 -0.38 16.65
C ALA A 54 -7.57 -0.50 17.89
N LEU A 55 -8.19 -1.66 18.09
CA LEU A 55 -9.00 -1.96 19.26
C LEU A 55 -8.14 -2.70 20.29
N SER A 56 -7.92 -2.07 21.45
CA SER A 56 -7.34 -2.69 22.66
C SER A 56 -8.22 -3.82 23.16
N ALA A 57 -8.22 -4.93 22.43
CA ALA A 57 -9.00 -6.10 22.74
C ALA A 57 -8.32 -6.90 23.87
N PRO A 58 -9.08 -7.54 24.76
CA PRO A 58 -8.55 -8.44 25.78
C PRO A 58 -7.59 -9.49 25.19
N SER A 59 -6.66 -9.98 26.01
CA SER A 59 -5.68 -11.01 25.65
C SER A 59 -6.32 -12.28 25.05
N SER A 60 -7.60 -12.55 25.34
CA SER A 60 -8.37 -13.66 24.78
C SER A 60 -8.61 -13.59 23.27
N PHE A 61 -8.38 -12.44 22.61
CA PHE A 61 -8.61 -12.28 21.18
C PHE A 61 -7.36 -12.40 20.31
N VAL A 62 -6.17 -12.61 20.89
CA VAL A 62 -4.90 -12.65 20.14
C VAL A 62 -4.93 -13.65 18.99
N GLU A 63 -5.44 -14.85 19.23
CA GLU A 63 -5.53 -15.89 18.19
C GLU A 63 -6.54 -15.55 17.09
N LEU A 64 -7.64 -14.87 17.43
CA LEU A 64 -8.58 -14.35 16.44
C LEU A 64 -7.90 -13.28 15.57
N LYS A 65 -7.13 -12.35 16.17
CA LYS A 65 -6.41 -11.31 15.42
C LYS A 65 -5.38 -11.92 14.47
N LYS A 66 -4.57 -12.87 14.93
CA LYS A 66 -3.62 -13.63 14.10
C LYS A 66 -4.31 -14.34 12.95
N THR A 67 -5.44 -15.00 13.24
CA THR A 67 -6.23 -15.70 12.21
C THR A 67 -6.77 -14.73 11.17
N LEU A 68 -7.36 -13.60 11.59
CA LEU A 68 -7.84 -12.56 10.69
C LEU A 68 -6.72 -11.95 9.85
N LEU A 69 -5.54 -11.73 10.45
CA LEU A 69 -4.35 -11.25 9.74
C LEU A 69 -3.96 -12.22 8.62
N VAL A 70 -3.80 -13.51 8.92
CA VAL A 70 -3.46 -14.53 7.93
C VAL A 70 -4.53 -14.63 6.84
N LEU A 71 -5.80 -14.68 7.20
CA LEU A 71 -6.91 -14.74 6.24
C LEU A 71 -6.94 -13.52 5.32
N SER A 72 -6.68 -12.33 5.86
CA SER A 72 -6.62 -11.10 5.08
C SER A 72 -5.47 -11.13 4.07
N TYR A 73 -4.31 -11.66 4.43
CA TYR A 73 -3.20 -11.85 3.50
C TYR A 73 -3.52 -12.86 2.41
N VAL A 74 -4.14 -13.99 2.75
CA VAL A 74 -4.59 -15.00 1.77
C VAL A 74 -5.56 -14.37 0.76
N LEU A 75 -6.53 -13.60 1.25
CA LEU A 75 -7.50 -12.90 0.41
C LEU A 75 -6.81 -11.85 -0.48
N LEU A 76 -5.86 -11.09 0.08
CA LEU A 76 -5.09 -10.09 -0.65
C LEU A 76 -4.27 -10.73 -1.76
N LEU A 77 -3.48 -11.77 -1.45
CA LEU A 77 -2.69 -12.52 -2.42
C LEU A 77 -3.57 -13.10 -3.54
N TRP A 78 -4.72 -13.68 -3.18
CA TRP A 78 -5.68 -14.17 -4.15
C TRP A 78 -6.17 -13.05 -5.07
N ALA A 79 -6.60 -11.91 -4.53
CA ALA A 79 -7.10 -10.79 -5.33
C ALA A 79 -6.01 -10.20 -6.24
N LEU A 80 -4.78 -10.02 -5.72
CA LEU A 80 -3.63 -9.54 -6.48
C LEU A 80 -3.25 -10.48 -7.62
N SER A 81 -3.28 -11.80 -7.40
CA SER A 81 -3.00 -12.80 -8.44
C SER A 81 -4.00 -12.78 -9.61
N ARG A 82 -5.18 -12.15 -9.43
CA ARG A 82 -6.14 -11.93 -10.53
C ARG A 82 -5.80 -10.75 -11.43
N ASN A 83 -4.72 -10.01 -11.11
CA ASN A 83 -4.33 -8.78 -11.79
C ASN A 83 -2.88 -8.82 -12.34
N LEU A 84 -2.33 -10.01 -12.59
CA LEU A 84 -0.93 -10.24 -13.03
C LEU A 84 -0.58 -9.72 -14.44
N GLN A 85 -1.52 -9.11 -15.15
CA GLN A 85 -1.25 -8.51 -16.47
C GLN A 85 -0.32 -7.30 -16.37
N SER A 86 -0.33 -6.56 -15.26
CA SER A 86 0.56 -5.43 -15.03
C SER A 86 1.84 -5.88 -14.31
N TRP A 87 3.00 -5.38 -14.76
CA TRP A 87 4.27 -5.55 -14.07
C TRP A 87 4.23 -5.01 -12.64
N GLY A 88 3.60 -3.86 -12.42
CA GLY A 88 3.44 -3.28 -11.08
C GLY A 88 2.70 -4.23 -10.13
N MET A 89 1.63 -4.89 -10.62
CA MET A 89 0.87 -5.87 -9.82
C MET A 89 1.67 -7.14 -9.51
N ARG A 90 2.59 -7.56 -10.39
CA ARG A 90 3.48 -8.71 -10.13
C ARG A 90 4.46 -8.41 -9.01
N ILE A 91 5.08 -7.23 -9.05
CA ILE A 91 6.03 -6.78 -8.03
C ILE A 91 5.30 -6.60 -6.69
N LEU A 92 4.12 -5.98 -6.72
CA LEU A 92 3.27 -5.82 -5.53
C LEU A 92 2.90 -7.17 -4.92
N LEU A 93 2.44 -8.13 -5.73
CA LEU A 93 2.15 -9.50 -5.27
C LEU A 93 3.38 -10.15 -4.63
N MET A 94 4.57 -10.01 -5.24
CA MET A 94 5.80 -10.59 -4.70
C MET A 94 6.15 -10.01 -3.34
N GLY A 95 6.05 -8.68 -3.18
CA GLY A 95 6.25 -8.03 -1.89
C GLY A 95 5.25 -8.48 -0.83
N THR A 96 3.96 -8.59 -1.20
CA THR A 96 2.92 -9.14 -0.30
C THR A 96 3.20 -10.59 0.08
N LEU A 97 3.72 -11.40 -0.85
CA LEU A 97 4.07 -12.79 -0.59
C LEU A 97 5.25 -12.90 0.38
N PHE A 98 6.26 -12.03 0.27
CA PHE A 98 7.39 -11.99 1.20
C PHE A 98 6.91 -11.68 2.62
N ASN A 99 6.08 -10.65 2.79
CA ASN A 99 5.49 -10.32 4.09
C ASN A 99 4.66 -11.48 4.64
N PHE A 100 3.84 -12.11 3.80
CA PHE A 100 3.02 -13.24 4.21
C PHE A 100 3.86 -14.42 4.72
N VAL A 101 4.91 -14.78 4.00
CA VAL A 101 5.81 -15.88 4.39
C VAL A 101 6.52 -15.55 5.69
N ALA A 102 7.02 -14.31 5.86
CA ALA A 102 7.62 -13.86 7.10
C ALA A 102 6.65 -13.94 8.29
N ILE A 103 5.41 -13.46 8.11
CA ILE A 103 4.37 -13.48 9.15
C ILE A 103 4.04 -14.92 9.58
N VAL A 104 3.79 -15.81 8.62
CA VAL A 104 3.44 -17.21 8.92
C VAL A 104 4.61 -17.96 9.58
N ALA A 105 5.85 -17.71 9.14
CA ALA A 105 7.04 -18.34 9.72
C ALA A 105 7.32 -17.91 11.17
N ASN A 106 6.71 -16.82 11.65
CA ASN A 106 6.93 -16.26 12.98
C ASN A 106 5.66 -16.23 13.86
N GLY A 107 4.76 -17.20 13.66
CA GLY A 107 3.59 -17.35 14.53
C GLY A 107 2.46 -16.35 14.25
N SER A 108 2.32 -15.97 12.98
CA SER A 108 1.26 -15.09 12.46
C SER A 108 1.37 -13.64 12.94
N LEU A 109 2.59 -13.18 13.23
CA LEU A 109 2.92 -11.79 13.58
C LEU A 109 4.15 -11.36 12.79
N MET A 110 4.26 -10.08 12.47
CA MET A 110 5.42 -9.53 11.76
C MET A 110 6.55 -9.22 12.76
N PRO A 111 7.72 -9.86 12.71
CA PRO A 111 8.84 -9.50 13.56
C PRO A 111 9.36 -8.10 13.23
N VAL A 112 9.71 -7.34 14.26
CA VAL A 112 10.34 -6.02 14.14
C VAL A 112 11.65 -6.02 14.90
N SER A 113 12.74 -5.69 14.21
CA SER A 113 14.07 -5.60 14.82
C SER A 113 14.10 -4.51 15.90
N PRO A 114 14.57 -4.82 17.12
CA PRO A 114 14.79 -3.83 18.17
C PRO A 114 15.73 -2.70 17.75
N GLU A 115 16.81 -3.05 17.03
CA GLU A 115 17.81 -2.11 16.53
C GLU A 115 17.23 -1.17 15.47
N ALA A 116 16.50 -1.73 14.49
CA ALA A 116 15.85 -0.93 13.47
C ALA A 116 14.76 -0.03 14.07
N ARG A 117 14.01 -0.50 15.06
CA ARG A 117 13.03 0.31 15.80
C ARG A 117 13.71 1.50 16.49
N LEU A 118 14.85 1.27 17.15
CA LEU A 118 15.62 2.34 17.78
C LEU A 118 16.12 3.36 16.74
N TRP A 119 16.67 2.90 15.62
CA TRP A 119 17.16 3.77 14.53
C TRP A 119 16.04 4.53 13.80
N ALA A 120 14.82 4.00 13.80
CA ALA A 120 13.63 4.71 13.33
C ALA A 120 13.13 5.78 14.32
N GLY A 121 13.80 5.99 15.46
CA GLY A 121 13.40 6.99 16.46
C GLY A 121 12.17 6.59 17.28
N LYS A 122 11.80 5.30 17.29
CA LYS A 122 10.72 4.80 18.16
C LYS A 122 11.25 4.57 19.59
N PRO A 123 10.36 4.62 20.62
CA PRO A 123 10.77 4.37 22.01
C PRO A 123 11.44 3.00 22.18
N ALA A 124 12.53 2.99 22.94
CA ALA A 124 13.20 1.76 23.35
C ALA A 124 12.29 0.96 24.29
N LEU A 125 12.10 -0.32 23.98
CA LEU A 125 11.28 -1.24 24.79
C LEU A 125 12.13 -2.17 25.68
N GLY A 126 13.45 -2.20 25.47
CA GLY A 126 14.38 -3.06 26.19
C GLY A 126 14.10 -4.56 26.01
N GLU A 127 14.91 -5.40 26.66
CA GLU A 127 14.77 -6.86 26.59
C GLU A 127 13.44 -7.37 27.17
N SER A 128 12.87 -6.63 28.13
CA SER A 128 11.56 -6.95 28.72
C SER A 128 10.40 -6.83 27.73
N GLY A 129 10.63 -6.22 26.57
CA GLY A 129 9.71 -6.15 25.44
C GLY A 129 9.80 -7.33 24.48
N PHE A 130 10.84 -8.16 24.53
CA PHE A 130 11.04 -9.25 23.57
C PHE A 130 9.92 -10.30 23.67
N GLY A 131 9.48 -10.79 22.51
CA GLY A 131 8.38 -11.74 22.39
C GLY A 131 7.00 -11.13 22.66
N LYS A 132 6.90 -9.81 22.89
CA LYS A 132 5.63 -9.12 23.09
C LYS A 132 5.16 -8.46 21.81
N VAL A 133 3.85 -8.50 21.62
CA VAL A 133 3.15 -7.72 20.59
C VAL A 133 3.39 -6.24 20.85
N LEU A 134 3.77 -5.52 19.82
CA LEU A 134 4.04 -4.10 19.86
C LEU A 134 2.74 -3.31 20.13
N PRO A 135 2.82 -2.11 20.73
CA PRO A 135 1.65 -1.25 20.95
C PRO A 135 0.92 -0.89 19.66
N GLU A 136 1.64 -0.81 18.53
CA GLU A 136 1.08 -0.56 17.20
C GLU A 136 0.35 -1.80 16.62
N GLY A 137 0.54 -2.94 17.26
CA GLY A 137 -0.35 -4.10 17.24
C GLY A 137 -0.02 -5.20 16.26
N THR A 138 0.34 -4.94 15.00
CA THR A 138 0.60 -6.05 14.04
C THR A 138 1.98 -6.69 14.18
N GLY A 139 2.91 -5.99 14.85
CA GLY A 139 4.29 -6.43 14.99
C GLY A 139 4.58 -7.11 16.33
N ILE A 140 5.59 -7.98 16.36
CA ILE A 140 6.18 -8.55 17.56
C ILE A 140 7.64 -8.11 17.67
N LEU A 141 8.07 -7.68 18.85
CA LEU A 141 9.46 -7.31 19.06
C LEU A 141 10.29 -8.58 19.20
N LEU A 142 11.12 -8.90 18.21
CA LEU A 142 12.00 -10.07 18.23
C LEU A 142 13.40 -9.70 17.72
N PRO A 143 14.46 -10.11 18.44
CA PRO A 143 15.82 -9.96 17.94
C PRO A 143 16.09 -10.93 16.78
N ILE A 144 17.11 -10.63 15.97
CA ILE A 144 17.40 -11.34 14.71
C ILE A 144 17.65 -12.84 14.92
N ASP A 145 18.32 -13.21 16.02
CA ASP A 145 18.63 -14.60 16.40
C ASP A 145 17.39 -15.43 16.75
N GLN A 146 16.27 -14.78 17.08
CA GLN A 146 14.97 -15.40 17.37
C GLN A 146 13.96 -15.27 16.24
N THR A 147 14.39 -14.72 15.09
CA THR A 147 13.50 -14.37 13.98
C THR A 147 13.72 -15.31 12.80
N ASN A 148 12.69 -16.06 12.42
CA ASN A 148 12.70 -16.87 11.21
C ASN A 148 12.61 -15.96 9.98
N LEU A 149 13.45 -16.22 8.97
CA LEU A 149 13.47 -15.43 7.73
C LEU A 149 13.63 -13.92 7.96
N TRP A 150 14.46 -13.53 8.94
CA TRP A 150 14.65 -12.14 9.37
C TRP A 150 14.93 -11.12 8.24
N LEU A 151 15.49 -11.55 7.11
CA LEU A 151 15.69 -10.68 5.94
C LEU A 151 14.38 -10.17 5.33
N LEU A 152 13.27 -10.90 5.54
CA LEU A 152 11.94 -10.54 5.03
C LEU A 152 11.10 -9.78 6.07
N THR A 153 11.62 -9.54 7.27
CA THR A 153 10.90 -8.89 8.37
C THR A 153 11.20 -7.39 8.43
N ASP A 154 10.63 -6.68 9.41
CA ASP A 154 10.81 -5.23 9.53
C ASP A 154 12.20 -4.92 10.11
N ILE A 155 13.14 -4.63 9.21
CA ILE A 155 14.56 -4.36 9.53
C ILE A 155 15.10 -3.06 8.93
N ILE A 156 14.33 -2.38 8.08
CA ILE A 156 14.75 -1.16 7.38
C ILE A 156 14.20 0.05 8.14
N PRO A 157 15.02 0.79 8.91
CA PRO A 157 14.54 1.95 9.66
C PRO A 157 14.32 3.16 8.75
N ILE A 158 13.18 3.82 8.90
CA ILE A 158 12.85 5.10 8.27
C ILE A 158 12.55 6.12 9.36
N ASN A 159 13.54 6.93 9.70
CA ASN A 159 13.46 7.90 10.79
C ASN A 159 12.45 9.04 10.52
N THR A 160 12.32 9.49 9.26
CA THR A 160 11.46 10.64 8.90
C THR A 160 9.97 10.42 9.18
N VAL A 161 9.51 9.17 9.17
CA VAL A 161 8.12 8.80 9.44
C VAL A 161 8.00 7.86 10.65
N HIS A 162 9.09 7.68 11.40
CA HIS A 162 9.18 6.78 12.54
C HIS A 162 8.62 5.39 12.28
N ALA A 163 9.03 4.79 11.16
CA ALA A 163 8.58 3.47 10.71
C ALA A 163 9.77 2.52 10.52
N VAL A 164 9.51 1.22 10.64
CA VAL A 164 10.45 0.17 10.21
C VAL A 164 9.74 -0.60 9.11
N LEU A 165 10.43 -0.79 7.99
CA LEU A 165 9.89 -1.45 6.80
C LEU A 165 10.60 -2.77 6.57
N SER A 166 9.90 -3.68 5.91
CA SER A 166 10.47 -4.89 5.33
C SER A 166 10.86 -4.70 3.87
N ILE A 167 11.62 -5.65 3.33
CA ILE A 167 11.89 -5.73 1.88
C ILE A 167 10.57 -5.90 1.11
N GLY A 168 9.60 -6.63 1.67
CA GLY A 168 8.30 -6.81 1.04
C GLY A 168 7.52 -5.48 0.95
N ASP A 169 7.60 -4.61 1.97
CA ASP A 169 6.97 -3.28 1.91
C ASP A 169 7.57 -2.39 0.83
N VAL A 170 8.90 -2.45 0.65
CA VAL A 170 9.58 -1.73 -0.44
C VAL A 170 9.08 -2.22 -1.79
N LEU A 171 8.94 -3.53 -1.98
CA LEU A 171 8.39 -4.12 -3.21
C LEU A 171 6.92 -3.76 -3.41
N ILE A 172 6.09 -3.76 -2.36
CA ILE A 172 4.69 -3.34 -2.42
C ILE A 172 4.60 -1.88 -2.88
N ALA A 173 5.35 -0.99 -2.24
CA ALA A 173 5.38 0.44 -2.58
C ALA A 173 5.85 0.68 -4.02
N LEU A 174 6.93 0.00 -4.44
CA LEU A 174 7.46 0.10 -5.79
C LEU A 174 6.48 -0.46 -6.83
N GLY A 175 5.87 -1.62 -6.56
CA GLY A 175 4.88 -2.23 -7.44
C GLY A 175 3.64 -1.36 -7.60
N LEU A 176 3.16 -0.75 -6.51
CA LEU A 176 2.06 0.20 -6.53
C LEU A 176 2.41 1.45 -7.33
N LEU A 177 3.60 2.02 -7.13
CA LEU A 177 4.07 3.18 -7.88
C LEU A 177 4.14 2.88 -9.38
N ILE A 178 4.75 1.77 -9.77
CA ILE A 178 4.82 1.33 -11.18
C ILE A 178 3.42 1.13 -11.74
N PHE A 179 2.51 0.52 -10.98
CA PHE A 179 1.13 0.31 -11.42
C PHE A 179 0.40 1.63 -11.69
N ILE A 180 0.50 2.59 -10.77
CA ILE A 180 -0.12 3.92 -10.88
C ILE A 180 0.45 4.68 -12.07
N VAL A 181 1.78 4.77 -12.17
CA VAL A 181 2.47 5.49 -13.26
C VAL A 181 2.10 4.87 -14.61
N ALA A 182 2.15 3.54 -14.72
CA ALA A 182 1.80 2.83 -15.94
C ALA A 182 0.33 3.00 -16.35
N LYS A 183 -0.56 3.37 -15.42
CA LYS A 183 -1.98 3.64 -15.72
C LYS A 183 -2.26 5.11 -15.99
N ALA A 184 -1.59 6.02 -15.29
CA ALA A 184 -1.70 7.46 -15.48
C ALA A 184 -1.00 7.94 -16.78
N MET A 185 0.02 7.22 -17.25
CA MET A 185 0.74 7.56 -18.49
C MET A 185 0.18 6.87 -19.75
N LEU A 186 -0.95 6.14 -19.65
CA LEU A 186 -1.59 5.62 -20.86
C LEU A 186 -2.15 6.81 -21.64
N PRO A 187 -1.78 7.00 -22.92
CA PRO A 187 -2.26 8.14 -23.69
C PRO A 187 -3.79 8.11 -23.72
N HIS A 188 -4.38 9.24 -23.35
CA HIS A 188 -5.80 9.49 -23.58
C HIS A 188 -6.03 9.22 -25.06
N LYS A 189 -6.85 8.21 -25.40
CA LYS A 189 -7.45 8.17 -26.73
C LYS A 189 -8.21 9.48 -26.83
N ILE A 190 -7.65 10.46 -27.54
CA ILE A 190 -8.39 11.66 -27.91
C ILE A 190 -9.55 11.12 -28.74
N ASP A 191 -10.76 11.30 -28.24
CA ASP A 191 -11.96 10.91 -28.95
C ASP A 191 -12.01 11.78 -30.22
N GLU A 192 -11.70 11.19 -31.38
CA GLU A 192 -11.62 11.88 -32.68
C GLU A 192 -12.94 12.61 -33.02
N ASN A 193 -14.03 12.27 -32.33
CA ASN A 193 -15.32 12.96 -32.43
C ASN A 193 -15.36 14.40 -31.87
N GLN A 194 -14.33 14.86 -31.14
CA GLN A 194 -14.25 16.24 -30.64
C GLN A 194 -13.52 17.21 -31.62
N MET A 195 -13.01 16.70 -32.75
CA MET A 195 -12.29 17.52 -33.76
C MET A 195 -13.17 17.94 -34.95
N ILE A 196 -14.47 17.59 -34.98
CA ILE A 196 -15.34 17.78 -36.15
C ILE A 196 -16.64 18.58 -35.83
N THR A 197 -16.77 19.19 -34.64
CA THR A 197 -17.95 20.03 -34.31
C THR A 197 -17.58 21.43 -33.88
#